data_AF-A0A5K0W8I8-F1
#
_entry.id   AF-A0A5K0W8I8-F1
#
_cell.length_a   1.000
_cell.length_b   1.000
_cell.length_c   1.000
_cell.angle_alpha   90.00
_cell.angle_beta   90.00
_cell.angle_gamma   90.00
#
_symmetry.space_group_name_H-M   'P 1'
#
loop_
_entity.id
_entity.type
_entity.pdbx_description
1 polymer ?
#
loop_
_entity_poly.entity_id
_entity_poly.type
_entity_poly.pdbx_seq_one_letter_code
_entity_poly.pdbx_strand_id
1 'polypeptide(L)'
;WLNTEDPLINHSPWSKSDDKQLLFIVQQGGPYNWIHVAELLGINRTASQCLSRYQRSLNVNILRGDWTEEEDVQLRAAVEACGENDWQLVASHLEGRTGVQCSN
;
A
#
# COMPACT_ATOMS: atom_id res chain seq x y z
N TRP A 1 10.42 5.78 19.34
CA TRP A 1 9.91 6.99 19.99
C TRP A 1 9.40 7.89 18.87
N LEU A 2 8.12 7.97 18.53
CA LEU A 2 6.86 7.76 19.26
C LEU A 2 5.77 7.17 18.32
N ASN A 3 4.65 6.72 18.87
CA ASN A 3 3.37 6.41 18.20
C ASN A 3 3.03 4.97 17.76
N THR A 4 3.50 3.93 18.45
CA THR A 4 2.83 2.60 18.36
C THR A 4 2.10 2.18 19.63
N GLU A 5 2.25 2.90 20.73
CA GLU A 5 1.75 2.49 22.06
C GLU A 5 0.92 3.57 22.76
N ASP A 6 0.27 4.44 21.98
CA ASP A 6 -0.66 5.41 22.55
C ASP A 6 -2.06 4.75 22.66
N PRO A 7 -2.65 4.61 23.86
CA PRO A 7 -3.93 3.90 24.07
C PRO A 7 -5.14 4.58 23.42
N LEU A 8 -4.96 5.77 22.84
CA LEU A 8 -5.95 6.51 22.06
C LEU A 8 -5.90 6.18 20.55
N ILE A 9 -4.91 5.39 20.10
CA ILE A 9 -4.79 5.01 18.69
C ILE A 9 -5.87 4.01 18.35
N ASN A 10 -6.70 4.34 17.36
CA ASN A 10 -7.77 3.47 16.92
C ASN A 10 -7.20 2.24 16.20
N HIS A 11 -7.24 1.09 16.87
CA HIS A 11 -6.85 -0.23 16.33
C HIS A 11 -7.97 -0.90 15.52
N SER A 12 -9.13 -0.26 15.39
CA SER A 12 -10.24 -0.84 14.64
C SER A 12 -9.85 -1.09 13.17
N PRO A 13 -10.42 -2.12 12.53
CA PRO A 13 -10.23 -2.35 11.11
C PRO A 13 -10.64 -1.11 10.30
N TRP A 14 -9.91 -0.82 9.22
CA TRP A 14 -10.26 0.25 8.29
C TRP A 14 -11.57 -0.08 7.59
N SER A 15 -12.55 0.81 7.69
CA SER A 15 -13.79 0.66 6.96
C SER A 15 -13.64 1.14 5.51
N LYS A 16 -14.52 0.68 4.63
CA LYS A 16 -14.57 1.15 3.23
C LYS A 16 -14.79 2.67 3.14
N SER A 17 -15.45 3.26 4.14
CA SER A 17 -15.66 4.72 4.21
C SER A 17 -14.36 5.44 4.57
N ASP A 18 -13.61 4.92 5.55
CA ASP A 18 -12.30 5.46 5.94
C ASP A 18 -11.31 5.39 4.78
N ASP A 19 -11.30 4.27 4.07
CA ASP A 19 -10.45 4.05 2.89
C ASP A 19 -10.77 5.07 1.78
N LYS A 20 -12.06 5.35 1.53
CA LYS A 20 -12.48 6.38 0.56
C LYS A 20 -12.08 7.78 0.97
N GLN A 21 -12.23 8.14 2.26
CA GLN A 21 -11.77 9.44 2.76
C GLN A 21 -10.26 9.57 2.65
N LEU A 22 -9.51 8.53 3.03
CA LEU A 22 -8.05 8.51 2.94
C LEU A 22 -7.59 8.72 1.49
N LEU A 23 -8.19 7.99 0.54
CA LEU A 23 -7.94 8.19 -0.89
C LEU A 23 -8.28 9.60 -1.35
N PHE A 24 -9.45 10.11 -0.98
CA PHE A 24 -9.89 11.44 -1.39
C PHE A 24 -8.92 12.52 -0.92
N ILE A 25 -8.51 12.47 0.36
CA ILE A 25 -7.58 13.45 0.92
C ILE A 25 -6.21 13.37 0.23
N VAL A 26 -5.69 12.16 -0.01
CA VAL A 26 -4.42 11.97 -0.72
C VAL A 26 -4.52 12.40 -2.18
N GLN A 27 -5.68 12.24 -2.83
CA GLN A 27 -5.88 12.70 -4.20
C GLN A 27 -5.96 14.23 -4.29
N GLN A 28 -6.53 14.90 -3.28
CA GLN A 28 -6.62 16.37 -3.23
C GLN A 28 -5.29 17.03 -2.86
N GLY A 29 -4.57 16.44 -1.89
CA GLY A 29 -3.40 17.05 -1.25
C GLY A 29 -2.10 16.29 -1.44
N GLY A 30 -2.07 15.25 -2.27
CA GLY A 30 -0.93 14.40 -2.56
C GLY A 30 -0.37 13.58 -1.36
N PRO A 31 0.41 12.53 -1.63
CA PRO A 31 0.94 11.63 -0.59
C PRO A 31 2.19 12.17 0.13
N TYR A 32 2.39 13.50 0.18
CA TYR A 32 3.58 14.12 0.74
C TYR A 32 3.45 14.54 2.21
N ASN A 33 2.24 14.63 2.76
CA ASN A 33 2.05 15.08 4.14
C ASN A 33 1.00 14.26 4.93
N TRP A 34 1.40 13.07 5.38
CA TRP A 34 0.54 12.13 6.12
C TRP A 34 0.04 12.63 7.47
N ILE A 35 0.74 13.60 8.08
CA ILE A 35 0.30 14.26 9.31
C ILE A 35 -1.00 15.01 9.02
N HIS A 36 -1.00 15.83 7.96
CA HIS A 36 -2.18 16.56 7.53
C HIS A 36 -3.32 15.63 7.08
N VAL A 37 -2.98 14.53 6.40
CA VAL A 37 -3.95 13.50 6.00
C VAL A 37 -4.67 12.92 7.22
N ALA A 38 -3.93 12.59 8.28
CA ALA A 38 -4.49 12.05 9.52
C ALA A 38 -5.38 13.06 10.25
N GLU A 39 -4.98 14.34 10.29
CA GLU A 39 -5.79 15.42 10.86
C GLU A 39 -7.13 15.58 10.11
N LEU A 40 -7.10 15.58 8.78
CA LEU A 40 -8.28 15.68 7.94
C LEU A 40 -9.21 14.46 8.06
N LEU A 41 -8.64 13.27 8.27
CA LEU A 41 -9.41 12.06 8.49
C LEU A 41 -10.16 12.10 9.84
N GLY A 42 -9.58 12.70 10.88
CA GLY A 42 -10.26 12.93 12.16
C GLY A 42 -10.67 11.68 12.94
N ILE A 43 -10.26 10.47 12.53
CA ILE A 43 -10.68 9.19 13.12
C ILE A 43 -9.74 8.66 14.21
N ASN A 44 -8.93 9.52 14.84
CA ASN A 44 -7.91 9.13 15.84
C ASN A 44 -6.93 8.06 15.32
N ARG A 45 -6.54 8.19 14.04
CA ARG A 45 -5.47 7.39 13.44
C ARG A 45 -4.25 8.27 13.19
N THR A 46 -3.06 7.71 13.34
CA THR A 46 -1.80 8.45 13.16
C THR A 46 -1.37 8.50 11.69
N ALA A 47 -0.49 9.45 11.36
CA ALA A 47 0.10 9.59 10.03
C ALA A 47 0.73 8.28 9.53
N SER A 48 1.42 7.55 10.42
CA SER A 48 2.05 6.25 10.10
C SER A 48 1.01 5.17 9.75
N GLN A 49 -0.14 5.14 10.44
CA GLN A 49 -1.23 4.21 10.10
C GLN A 49 -1.87 4.56 8.76
N CYS A 50 -2.07 5.84 8.47
CA CYS A 50 -2.62 6.31 7.21
C CYS A 50 -1.68 5.97 6.04
N LEU A 51 -0.39 6.24 6.21
CA LEU A 51 0.66 5.86 5.26
C LEU A 51 0.68 4.35 5.04
N SER A 52 0.72 3.57 6.12
CA SER A 52 0.75 2.10 6.04
C SER A 52 -0.50 1.55 5.35
N ARG A 53 -1.68 2.11 5.62
CA ARG A 53 -2.93 1.70 4.95
C ARG A 53 -2.88 2.04 3.47
N TYR A 54 -2.45 3.25 3.14
CA TYR A 54 -2.32 3.69 1.76
C TYR A 54 -1.32 2.82 1.02
N GLN A 55 -0.08 2.72 1.50
CA GLN A 55 0.99 1.89 0.93
C GLN A 55 0.71 0.38 0.92
N ARG A 56 -0.32 -0.13 1.58
CA ARG A 56 -0.63 -1.57 1.50
C ARG A 56 -1.93 -1.88 0.79
N SER A 57 -2.84 -0.92 0.73
CA SER A 57 -4.24 -1.19 0.37
C SER A 57 -4.87 -0.18 -0.58
N LEU A 58 -4.38 1.06 -0.62
CA LEU A 58 -5.02 2.14 -1.38
C LEU A 58 -4.11 2.83 -2.39
N ASN A 59 -2.80 2.58 -2.33
CA ASN A 59 -1.89 3.05 -3.34
C ASN A 59 -2.33 2.41 -4.66
N VAL A 60 -2.77 3.23 -5.60
CA VAL A 60 -3.17 2.79 -6.95
C VAL A 60 -2.03 2.14 -7.72
N ASN A 61 -0.78 2.42 -7.30
CA ASN A 61 0.37 1.70 -7.80
C ASN A 61 0.38 0.26 -7.30
N ILE A 62 -0.28 -0.09 -6.19
CA ILE A 62 -0.38 -1.48 -5.76
C ILE A 62 -1.55 -2.12 -6.49
N LEU A 63 -1.22 -2.81 -7.57
CA LEU A 63 -2.17 -3.58 -8.36
C LEU A 63 -2.73 -4.69 -7.45
N ARG A 64 -3.99 -4.50 -7.06
CA ARG A 64 -4.81 -5.43 -6.26
C ARG A 64 -5.90 -6.10 -7.10
N GLY A 65 -5.83 -5.96 -8.42
CA GLY A 65 -6.66 -6.71 -9.37
C GLY A 65 -6.12 -8.11 -9.58
N ASP A 66 -6.96 -8.97 -10.16
CA ASP A 66 -6.53 -10.22 -10.79
C ASP A 66 -5.29 -9.97 -11.66
N TRP A 67 -4.37 -10.93 -11.68
CA TRP A 67 -3.21 -10.88 -12.57
C TRP A 67 -3.70 -10.71 -14.00
N THR A 68 -3.34 -9.62 -14.65
CA THR A 68 -3.59 -9.49 -16.07
C THR A 68 -2.58 -10.34 -16.84
N GLU A 69 -2.95 -10.74 -18.06
CA GLU A 69 -2.07 -11.57 -18.90
C GLU A 69 -0.74 -10.85 -19.20
N GLU A 70 -0.76 -9.52 -19.26
CA GLU A 70 0.45 -8.71 -19.42
C GLU A 70 1.35 -8.76 -18.18
N GLU A 71 0.77 -8.68 -16.98
CA GLU A 71 1.50 -8.81 -15.72
C GLU A 71 2.09 -10.22 -15.56
N ASP A 72 1.37 -11.27 -15.97
CA ASP A 72 1.85 -12.65 -15.91
C ASP A 72 3.03 -12.88 -16.87
N VAL A 73 2.99 -12.29 -18.07
CA VAL A 73 4.13 -12.29 -19.00
C VAL A 73 5.33 -11.56 -18.39
N GLN A 74 5.11 -10.41 -17.75
CA GLN A 74 6.18 -9.67 -17.07
C GLN A 74 6.74 -10.44 -15.88
N LEU A 75 5.90 -11.14 -15.11
CA LEU A 75 6.33 -11.99 -14.01
C LEU A 75 7.19 -13.13 -14.51
N ARG A 76 6.76 -13.86 -15.54
CA ARG A 76 7.56 -14.95 -16.13
C ARG A 76 8.90 -14.45 -16.67
N ALA A 77 8.90 -13.31 -17.37
CA ALA A 77 10.13 -12.70 -17.88
C ALA A 77 11.07 -12.28 -16.74
N ALA A 78 10.53 -11.70 -15.66
CA ALA A 78 11.30 -11.29 -14.50
C ALA A 78 11.83 -12.50 -13.69
N VAL A 79 11.06 -13.59 -13.57
CA VAL A 79 11.50 -14.86 -12.95
C VAL A 79 12.58 -15.52 -13.79
N GLU A 80 12.47 -15.52 -15.12
CA GLU A 80 13.51 -16.06 -16.01
C GLU A 80 14.80 -15.23 -15.92
N ALA A 81 14.70 -13.91 -15.75
CA ALA A 81 15.84 -13.01 -15.65
C ALA A 81 16.50 -12.99 -14.25
N CYS A 82 15.72 -13.02 -13.17
CA CYS A 82 16.19 -12.87 -11.79
C CYS A 82 16.32 -14.20 -11.03
N GLY A 83 15.63 -15.24 -11.48
CA GLY A 83 15.52 -16.53 -10.80
C GLY A 83 14.44 -16.58 -9.72
N GLU A 84 14.00 -17.80 -9.40
CA GLU A 84 12.90 -18.13 -8.47
C GLU A 84 13.24 -17.88 -6.99
N ASN A 85 14.47 -17.44 -6.70
CA ASN A 85 14.99 -17.30 -5.34
C ASN A 85 14.77 -15.90 -4.74
N ASP A 86 14.56 -14.89 -5.58
CA ASP A 86 14.51 -13.49 -5.17
C ASP A 86 13.23 -12.80 -5.66
N TRP A 87 12.09 -13.21 -5.11
CA TRP A 87 10.78 -12.61 -5.42
C TRP A 87 10.71 -11.10 -5.14
N GLN A 88 11.56 -10.56 -4.26
CA GLN A 88 11.69 -9.12 -4.07
C GLN A 88 12.30 -8.42 -5.29
N LEU A 89 13.27 -9.05 -5.94
CA LEU A 89 13.91 -8.53 -7.16
C LEU A 89 12.95 -8.63 -8.35
N VAL A 90 12.25 -9.77 -8.47
CA VAL A 90 11.17 -9.98 -9.46
C VAL A 90 10.08 -8.92 -9.32
N ALA A 91 9.61 -8.67 -8.09
CA ALA A 91 8.63 -7.61 -7.81
C ALA A 91 9.17 -6.20 -8.08
N SER A 92 10.48 -5.98 -8.02
CA SER A 92 11.07 -4.70 -8.41
C SER A 92 10.99 -4.45 -9.92
N HIS A 93 10.81 -5.50 -10.74
CA HIS A 93 10.58 -5.37 -12.19
C HIS A 93 9.09 -5.20 -12.53
N LEU A 94 8.20 -5.60 -11.63
CA LEU A 94 6.76 -5.41 -11.76
C LEU A 94 6.37 -4.10 -11.06
N GLU A 95 6.15 -3.04 -11.83
CA GLU A 95 5.69 -1.77 -11.28
C GLU A 95 4.33 -1.96 -10.60
N GLY A 96 4.36 -2.06 -9.26
CA GLY A 96 3.15 -2.14 -8.47
C GLY A 96 2.77 -3.48 -7.87
N ARG A 97 3.57 -4.54 -8.07
CA ARG A 97 3.42 -5.79 -7.33
C ARG A 97 4.49 -5.89 -6.26
N THR A 98 4.16 -6.48 -5.12
CA THR A 98 5.13 -6.73 -4.04
C THR A 98 5.69 -8.14 -4.14
N GLY A 99 6.88 -8.39 -3.59
CA GLY A 99 7.51 -9.73 -3.63
C GLY A 99 6.61 -10.82 -3.04
N VAL A 100 5.82 -10.47 -2.02
CA VAL A 100 4.82 -11.37 -1.43
C VAL A 100 3.68 -11.70 -2.40
N GLN A 101 3.28 -10.79 -3.29
CA GLN A 101 2.28 -11.08 -4.32
C GLN A 101 2.84 -11.93 -5.45
N CYS A 102 4.15 -11.89 -5.71
CA CYS A 102 4.80 -12.67 -6.74
C CYS A 102 5.10 -14.11 -6.29
N SER A 103 5.20 -14.35 -4.98
CA SER A 103 5.48 -15.66 -4.40
C SER A 103 4.25 -16.41 -3.84
N ASN A 104 3.06 -15.81 -3.86
CA ASN A 104 1.81 -16.46 -3.45
C ASN A 104 1.10 -17.05 -4.67
#